data_AF-A0A1F2RD65-F1
#
_entry.id   AF-A0A1F2RD65-F1
#
_cell.length_a   1.000
_cell.length_b   1.000
_cell.length_c   1.000
_cell.angle_alpha   90.00
_cell.angle_beta   90.00
_cell.angle_gamma   90.00
#
_symmetry.space_group_name_H-M   'P 1'
#
loop_
_entity.id
_entity.type
_entity.pdbx_description
1 polymer ?
#
loop_
_entity_poly.entity_id
_entity_poly.type
_entity_poly.pdbx_seq_one_letter_code
_entity_poly.pdbx_strand_id
1 'polypeptide(L)'
;MSAFRDQFVRRFTHAALSPDPDLAVAALMIARVEYPKLDAGPYLDRLDGIGHEAALRVAAASRTQGDVPPRVDPDRYASVMALNEYLFGELRFVGNEVQYEDPRNSFLNEVMDRRTGIPITLALLYMEVARRAGVRVEGINFPGHFLLRCPARRGLQYTEDLIIDAFHGGALLSEDACRELLRRHLEKRRCSSRAFSCTPPSRRSWPGCC
;
A
#
# COMPACT_ATOMS: atom_id res chain seq x y z
N MET A 1 31.64 10.40 -8.58
CA MET A 1 30.46 10.22 -7.70
C MET A 1 29.40 11.32 -7.85
N SER A 2 29.74 12.60 -8.09
CA SER A 2 28.73 13.69 -8.29
C SER A 2 27.80 13.47 -9.49
N ALA A 3 28.37 13.24 -10.68
CA ALA A 3 27.58 13.16 -11.92
C ALA A 3 26.52 12.03 -11.94
N PHE A 4 26.82 10.87 -11.32
CA PHE A 4 25.86 9.78 -11.19
C PHE A 4 24.70 10.14 -10.25
N ARG A 5 25.01 10.78 -9.11
CA ARG A 5 23.99 11.26 -8.17
C ARG A 5 23.11 12.32 -8.81
N ASP A 6 23.71 13.26 -9.54
CA ASP A 6 22.99 14.35 -10.20
C ASP A 6 22.09 13.81 -11.33
N GLN A 7 22.57 12.81 -12.09
CA GLN A 7 21.77 12.13 -13.11
C GLN A 7 20.64 11.30 -12.50
N PHE A 8 20.89 10.59 -11.40
CA PHE A 8 19.89 9.80 -10.69
C PHE A 8 18.75 10.68 -10.17
N VAL A 9 19.10 11.77 -9.47
CA VAL A 9 18.11 12.72 -8.93
C VAL A 9 17.28 13.32 -10.06
N ARG A 10 17.90 13.76 -11.16
CA ARG A 10 17.17 14.30 -12.32
C ARG A 10 16.17 13.30 -12.91
N ARG A 11 16.59 12.04 -13.10
CA ARG A 11 15.72 10.98 -13.63
C ARG A 11 14.58 10.66 -12.67
N PHE A 12 14.86 10.61 -11.36
CA PHE A 12 13.85 10.35 -10.35
C PHE A 12 12.83 11.49 -10.28
N THR A 13 13.30 12.74 -10.23
CA THR A 13 12.43 13.92 -10.26
C THR A 13 11.54 13.93 -11.49
N HIS A 14 12.08 13.58 -12.66
CA HIS A 14 11.29 13.51 -13.89
C HIS A 14 10.20 12.44 -13.81
N ALA A 15 10.52 11.23 -13.31
CA ALA A 15 9.55 10.15 -13.16
C ALA A 15 8.48 10.46 -12.09
N ALA A 16 8.88 11.07 -10.97
CA ALA A 16 7.98 11.30 -9.83
C ALA A 16 7.08 12.53 -10.00
N LEU A 17 7.50 13.52 -10.79
CA LEU A 17 6.76 14.77 -11.00
C LEU A 17 6.06 14.84 -12.37
N SER A 18 6.01 13.75 -13.13
CA SER A 18 5.21 13.72 -14.37
C SER A 18 3.71 13.80 -14.03
N PRO A 19 2.85 14.29 -14.95
CA PRO A 19 1.41 14.40 -14.70
C PRO A 19 0.72 13.06 -14.42
N ASP A 20 1.26 11.97 -14.96
CA ASP A 20 0.86 10.59 -14.70
C ASP A 20 2.15 9.79 -14.39
N PRO A 21 2.60 9.78 -13.13
CA PRO A 21 3.85 9.14 -12.75
C PRO A 21 3.72 7.62 -12.78
N ASP A 22 4.66 6.96 -13.44
CA ASP A 22 4.82 5.52 -13.30
C ASP A 22 5.46 5.23 -11.92
N LEU A 23 4.62 4.86 -10.95
CA LEU A 23 5.06 4.66 -9.57
C LEU A 23 6.00 3.46 -9.47
N ALA A 24 5.86 2.46 -10.35
CA ALA A 24 6.75 1.30 -10.38
C ALA A 24 8.16 1.72 -10.77
N VAL A 25 8.31 2.55 -11.80
CA VAL A 25 9.62 3.09 -12.20
C VAL A 25 10.25 3.87 -11.05
N ALA A 26 9.51 4.81 -10.45
CA ALA A 26 10.02 5.61 -9.33
C ALA A 26 10.41 4.73 -8.12
N ALA A 27 9.61 3.71 -7.79
CA ALA A 27 9.90 2.78 -6.69
C ALA A 27 11.12 1.90 -6.96
N LEU A 28 11.29 1.39 -8.18
CA LEU A 28 12.47 0.62 -8.56
C LEU A 28 13.73 1.50 -8.59
N MET A 29 13.59 2.78 -8.95
CA MET A 29 14.69 3.74 -8.80
C MET A 29 15.10 3.91 -7.33
N ILE A 30 14.13 4.03 -6.40
CA ILE A 30 14.43 4.07 -4.96
C ILE A 30 15.13 2.78 -4.51
N ALA A 31 14.66 1.62 -4.96
CA ALA A 31 15.29 0.34 -4.64
C ALA A 31 16.76 0.27 -5.08
N ARG A 32 17.15 0.95 -6.16
CA ARG A 32 18.56 1.01 -6.60
C ARG A 32 19.51 1.73 -5.63
N VAL A 33 18.98 2.47 -4.66
CA VAL A 33 19.81 3.04 -3.58
C VAL A 33 20.37 1.92 -2.70
N GLU A 34 19.54 0.91 -2.37
CA GLU A 34 19.94 -0.26 -1.58
C GLU A 34 20.54 -1.38 -2.46
N TYR A 35 20.03 -1.52 -3.69
CA TYR A 35 20.44 -2.54 -4.65
C TYR A 35 21.03 -1.89 -5.92
N PRO A 36 22.28 -1.36 -5.90
CA PRO A 36 22.84 -0.59 -7.01
C PRO A 36 22.86 -1.30 -8.37
N LYS A 37 22.92 -2.64 -8.36
CA LYS A 37 22.96 -3.51 -9.53
C LYS A 37 21.58 -4.01 -9.97
N LEU A 38 20.50 -3.58 -9.31
CA LEU A 38 19.14 -3.96 -9.68
C LEU A 38 18.83 -3.51 -11.10
N ASP A 39 18.47 -4.48 -11.94
CA ASP A 39 17.85 -4.25 -13.24
C ASP A 39 16.34 -4.15 -13.06
N ALA A 40 15.77 -3.00 -13.45
CA ALA A 40 14.36 -2.71 -13.31
C ALA A 40 13.50 -3.37 -14.40
N GLY A 41 14.09 -3.67 -15.58
CA GLY A 41 13.36 -4.18 -16.74
C GLY A 41 12.51 -5.41 -16.44
N PRO A 42 13.09 -6.49 -15.88
CA PRO A 42 12.34 -7.70 -15.56
C PRO A 42 11.17 -7.50 -14.59
N TYR A 43 11.26 -6.53 -13.67
CA TYR A 43 10.17 -6.23 -12.73
C TYR A 43 9.05 -5.45 -13.40
N LEU A 44 9.39 -4.53 -14.31
CA LEU A 44 8.39 -3.80 -15.11
C LEU A 44 7.65 -4.76 -16.06
N ASP A 45 8.37 -5.64 -16.77
CA ASP A 45 7.78 -6.66 -17.64
C ASP A 45 6.85 -7.60 -16.85
N ARG A 46 7.26 -7.98 -15.64
CA ARG A 46 6.43 -8.80 -14.75
C ARG A 46 5.18 -8.05 -14.28
N LEU A 47 5.26 -6.75 -13.99
CA LEU A 47 4.09 -5.93 -13.67
C LEU A 47 3.14 -5.80 -14.86
N ASP A 48 3.68 -5.65 -16.07
CA ASP A 48 2.88 -5.60 -17.29
C ASP A 48 2.14 -6.93 -17.51
N GLY A 49 2.82 -8.07 -17.30
CA GLY A 49 2.19 -9.40 -17.34
C GLY A 49 1.10 -9.57 -16.29
N ILE A 50 1.37 -9.21 -15.03
CA ILE A 50 0.37 -9.25 -13.94
C ILE A 50 -0.81 -8.32 -14.28
N GLY A 51 -0.54 -7.11 -14.77
CA GLY A 51 -1.55 -6.13 -15.15
C GLY A 51 -2.44 -6.59 -16.31
N HIS A 52 -1.87 -7.25 -17.31
CA HIS A 52 -2.62 -7.83 -18.42
C HIS A 52 -3.58 -8.92 -17.94
N GLU A 53 -3.08 -9.86 -17.12
CA GLU A 53 -3.89 -10.92 -16.51
C GLU A 53 -4.98 -10.37 -15.59
N ALA A 54 -4.69 -9.28 -14.86
CA ALA A 54 -5.68 -8.56 -14.07
C ALA A 54 -6.76 -7.92 -14.96
N ALA A 55 -6.40 -7.34 -16.11
CA ALA A 55 -7.34 -6.76 -17.06
C ALA A 55 -8.33 -7.81 -17.58
N LEU A 56 -7.84 -9.01 -17.91
CA LEU A 56 -8.68 -10.12 -18.37
C LEU A 56 -9.69 -10.54 -17.28
N ARG A 57 -9.23 -10.64 -16.02
CA ARG A 57 -10.09 -10.98 -14.88
C ARG A 57 -11.13 -9.89 -14.60
N VAL A 58 -10.74 -8.62 -14.64
CA VAL A 58 -11.65 -7.47 -14.49
C VAL A 58 -12.69 -7.45 -15.61
N ALA A 59 -12.30 -7.72 -16.86
CA ALA A 59 -13.22 -7.79 -17.99
C ALA A 59 -14.20 -8.98 -17.88
N ALA A 60 -13.73 -10.11 -17.34
CA ALA A 60 -14.55 -11.30 -17.10
C ALA A 60 -15.43 -11.18 -15.85
N ALA A 61 -15.11 -10.26 -14.93
CA ALA A 61 -15.85 -10.02 -13.70
C ALA A 61 -17.28 -9.55 -14.04
N SER A 62 -18.18 -10.51 -14.11
CA SER A 62 -19.59 -10.28 -14.37
C SER A 62 -20.27 -9.73 -13.12
N ARG A 63 -21.40 -9.03 -13.31
CA ARG A 63 -22.20 -8.34 -12.28
C ARG A 63 -22.87 -9.26 -11.23
N THR A 64 -22.39 -10.47 -10.96
CA THR A 64 -23.22 -11.46 -10.26
C THR A 64 -22.55 -12.13 -9.07
N GLN A 65 -23.36 -12.17 -8.00
CA GLN A 65 -23.23 -12.88 -6.71
C GLN A 65 -22.36 -12.22 -5.63
N GLY A 66 -22.82 -11.05 -5.18
CA GLY A 66 -22.52 -10.54 -3.84
C GLY A 66 -23.56 -9.49 -3.47
N ASP A 67 -23.86 -9.34 -2.17
CA ASP A 67 -24.60 -8.18 -1.67
C ASP A 67 -23.71 -6.94 -1.85
N VAL A 68 -23.79 -6.33 -3.03
CA VAL A 68 -23.12 -5.05 -3.29
C VAL A 68 -23.72 -4.04 -2.30
N PRO A 69 -22.89 -3.33 -1.53
CA PRO A 69 -23.41 -2.34 -0.60
C PRO A 69 -24.29 -1.31 -1.30
N PRO A 70 -25.36 -0.82 -0.65
CA PRO A 70 -26.17 0.26 -1.21
C PRO A 70 -25.28 1.45 -1.61
N ARG A 71 -25.59 2.11 -2.73
CA ARG A 71 -24.88 3.31 -3.24
C ARG A 71 -23.45 3.08 -3.76
N VAL A 72 -22.94 1.86 -3.74
CA VAL A 72 -21.69 1.47 -4.42
C VAL A 72 -22.00 1.06 -5.87
N ASP A 73 -21.13 1.44 -6.80
CA ASP A 73 -21.21 1.01 -8.20
C ASP A 73 -20.87 -0.49 -8.33
N PRO A 74 -21.81 -1.36 -8.78
CA PRO A 74 -21.59 -2.79 -8.91
C PRO A 74 -20.43 -3.17 -9.83
N ASP A 75 -20.21 -2.40 -10.90
CA ASP A 75 -19.13 -2.69 -11.86
C ASP A 75 -17.76 -2.39 -11.20
N ARG A 76 -17.68 -1.33 -10.38
CA ARG A 76 -16.47 -1.03 -9.60
C ARG A 76 -16.23 -2.07 -8.51
N TYR A 77 -17.29 -2.48 -7.82
CA TYR A 77 -17.22 -3.53 -6.81
C TYR A 77 -16.69 -4.83 -7.41
N ALA A 78 -17.26 -5.30 -8.52
CA ALA A 78 -16.81 -6.50 -9.21
C ALA A 78 -15.34 -6.39 -9.66
N SER A 79 -14.93 -5.24 -10.20
CA SER A 79 -13.54 -4.99 -10.61
C SER A 79 -12.56 -5.09 -9.43
N VAL A 80 -12.90 -4.48 -8.29
CA VAL A 80 -12.07 -4.52 -7.08
C VAL A 80 -12.00 -5.92 -6.50
N MET A 81 -13.13 -6.65 -6.46
CA MET A 81 -13.13 -8.02 -5.98
C MET A 81 -12.29 -8.95 -6.86
N ALA A 82 -12.34 -8.78 -8.18
CA ALA A 82 -11.49 -9.55 -9.11
C ALA A 82 -9.99 -9.24 -8.91
N LEU A 83 -9.65 -7.97 -8.71
CA LEU A 83 -8.27 -7.57 -8.39
C LEU A 83 -7.81 -8.16 -7.05
N ASN A 84 -8.66 -8.13 -6.02
CA ASN A 84 -8.36 -8.67 -4.70
C ASN A 84 -8.12 -10.18 -4.75
N GLU A 85 -9.03 -10.93 -5.38
CA GLU A 85 -8.90 -12.38 -5.52
C GLU A 85 -7.63 -12.73 -6.29
N TYR A 86 -7.33 -12.00 -7.36
CA TYR A 86 -6.12 -12.26 -8.13
C TYR A 86 -4.83 -11.95 -7.36
N LEU A 87 -4.72 -10.76 -6.76
CA LEU A 87 -3.48 -10.34 -6.08
C LEU A 87 -3.25 -11.11 -4.77
N PHE A 88 -4.30 -11.31 -3.98
CA PHE A 88 -4.16 -11.84 -2.62
C PHE A 88 -4.59 -13.30 -2.51
N GLY A 89 -5.59 -13.72 -3.29
CA GLY A 89 -6.04 -15.11 -3.38
C GLY A 89 -5.11 -15.98 -4.23
N GLU A 90 -4.86 -15.59 -5.48
CA GLU A 90 -4.05 -16.38 -6.43
C GLU A 90 -2.55 -16.10 -6.30
N LEU A 91 -2.14 -14.84 -6.40
CA LEU A 91 -0.72 -14.43 -6.37
C LEU A 91 -0.14 -14.40 -4.95
N ARG A 92 -0.98 -14.51 -3.92
CA ARG A 92 -0.61 -14.63 -2.50
C ARG A 92 0.26 -13.49 -1.99
N PHE A 93 0.03 -12.27 -2.47
CA PHE A 93 0.59 -11.10 -1.80
C PHE A 93 0.00 -10.98 -0.39
N VAL A 94 0.80 -10.56 0.58
CA VAL A 94 0.35 -10.46 1.98
C VAL A 94 1.10 -9.39 2.76
N GLY A 95 0.41 -8.73 3.68
CA GLY A 95 1.02 -7.86 4.68
C GLY A 95 1.97 -8.64 5.60
N ASN A 96 3.18 -8.14 5.79
CA ASN A 96 4.16 -8.78 6.68
C ASN A 96 3.96 -8.33 8.13
N GLU A 97 3.01 -8.95 8.85
CA GLU A 97 2.79 -8.63 10.26
C GLU A 97 3.89 -9.20 11.19
N VAL A 98 4.48 -10.33 10.80
CA VAL A 98 5.47 -11.04 11.63
C VAL A 98 6.81 -10.32 11.65
N GLN A 99 7.27 -9.85 10.49
CA GLN A 99 8.53 -9.12 10.33
C GLN A 99 8.26 -7.75 9.70
N TYR A 100 7.36 -6.98 10.34
CA TYR A 100 6.90 -5.68 9.82
C TYR A 100 8.06 -4.70 9.54
N GLU A 101 9.02 -4.63 10.46
CA GLU A 101 10.19 -3.74 10.40
C GLU A 101 11.31 -4.24 9.47
N ASP A 102 11.11 -5.35 8.75
CA ASP A 102 12.07 -5.81 7.74
C ASP A 102 12.15 -4.78 6.59
N PRO A 103 13.30 -4.13 6.36
CA PRO A 103 13.42 -3.06 5.36
C PRO A 103 13.08 -3.54 3.95
N ARG A 104 13.26 -4.83 3.67
CA ARG A 104 12.90 -5.43 2.37
C ARG A 104 11.43 -5.29 2.03
N ASN A 105 10.55 -5.16 3.03
CA ASN A 105 9.13 -4.93 2.81
C ASN A 105 8.84 -3.58 2.12
N SER A 106 9.80 -2.65 2.13
CA SER A 106 9.66 -1.30 1.55
C SER A 106 10.10 -1.22 0.09
N PHE A 107 10.85 -2.21 -0.42
CA PHE A 107 11.39 -2.18 -1.78
C PHE A 107 10.54 -3.01 -2.73
N LEU A 108 10.08 -2.41 -3.85
CA LEU A 108 9.14 -3.06 -4.76
C LEU A 108 9.69 -4.38 -5.34
N ASN A 109 10.99 -4.44 -5.66
CA ASN A 109 11.62 -5.68 -6.16
C ASN A 109 11.50 -6.82 -5.14
N GLU A 110 11.82 -6.55 -3.88
CA GLU A 110 11.71 -7.53 -2.79
C GLU A 110 10.26 -7.93 -2.51
N VAL A 111 9.33 -6.97 -2.56
CA VAL A 111 7.90 -7.26 -2.39
C VAL A 111 7.39 -8.16 -3.52
N MET A 112 7.78 -7.91 -4.77
CA MET A 112 7.40 -8.74 -5.91
C MET A 112 7.97 -10.16 -5.84
N ASP A 113 9.19 -10.32 -5.32
CA ASP A 113 9.84 -11.62 -5.21
C ASP A 113 9.34 -12.42 -4.02
N ARG A 114 9.25 -11.78 -2.85
CA ARG A 114 8.85 -12.43 -1.59
C ARG A 114 7.34 -12.51 -1.42
N ARG A 115 6.58 -11.71 -2.18
CA ARG A 115 5.12 -11.53 -2.04
C ARG A 115 4.68 -10.99 -0.68
N THR A 116 5.60 -10.34 0.05
CA THR A 116 5.34 -9.78 1.37
C THR A 116 5.76 -8.32 1.42
N GLY A 117 4.92 -7.43 1.96
CA GLY A 117 5.24 -6.00 2.03
C GLY A 117 4.59 -5.26 3.19
N ILE A 118 4.88 -3.97 3.27
CA ILE A 118 4.23 -3.01 4.18
C ILE A 118 3.06 -2.31 3.48
N PRO A 119 2.17 -1.59 4.21
CA PRO A 119 0.94 -1.04 3.64
C PRO A 119 1.17 -0.18 2.39
N ILE A 120 2.16 0.72 2.41
CA ILE A 120 2.42 1.63 1.29
C ILE A 120 2.94 0.90 0.03
N THR A 121 3.78 -0.13 0.19
CA THR A 121 4.38 -0.84 -0.95
C THR A 121 3.39 -1.82 -1.58
N LEU A 122 2.54 -2.47 -0.77
CA LEU A 122 1.43 -3.28 -1.29
C LEU A 122 0.37 -2.41 -1.97
N ALA A 123 0.08 -1.23 -1.43
CA ALA A 123 -0.78 -0.26 -2.08
C ALA A 123 -0.22 0.21 -3.43
N LEU A 124 1.09 0.47 -3.51
CA LEU A 124 1.76 0.80 -4.76
C LEU A 124 1.60 -0.31 -5.80
N LEU A 125 1.92 -1.55 -5.42
CA LEU A 125 1.74 -2.72 -6.29
C LEU A 125 0.30 -2.81 -6.80
N TYR A 126 -0.67 -2.67 -5.90
CA TYR A 126 -2.09 -2.69 -6.26
C TYR A 126 -2.43 -1.61 -7.27
N MET A 127 -2.04 -0.35 -7.02
CA MET A 127 -2.33 0.77 -7.91
C MET A 127 -1.74 0.56 -9.31
N GLU A 128 -0.51 0.05 -9.40
CA GLU A 128 0.14 -0.20 -10.69
C GLU A 128 -0.50 -1.34 -11.48
N VAL A 129 -0.99 -2.37 -10.80
CA VAL A 129 -1.76 -3.46 -11.43
C VAL A 129 -3.15 -2.96 -11.84
N ALA A 130 -3.84 -2.25 -10.96
CA ALA A 130 -5.17 -1.69 -11.23
C ALA A 130 -5.15 -0.73 -12.42
N ARG A 131 -4.13 0.15 -12.49
CA ARG A 131 -3.92 1.09 -13.60
C ARG A 131 -3.78 0.35 -14.94
N ARG A 132 -2.97 -0.72 -14.98
CA ARG A 132 -2.81 -1.58 -16.17
C ARG A 132 -4.10 -2.33 -16.54
N ALA A 133 -4.91 -2.67 -15.53
CA ALA A 133 -6.23 -3.25 -15.72
C ALA A 133 -7.33 -2.24 -16.09
N GLY A 134 -7.00 -0.95 -16.25
CA GLY A 134 -7.98 0.10 -16.55
C GLY A 134 -8.89 0.50 -15.37
N VAL A 135 -8.54 0.10 -14.15
CA VAL A 135 -9.28 0.43 -12.92
C VAL A 135 -8.59 1.58 -12.21
N ARG A 136 -9.30 2.70 -12.05
CA ARG A 136 -8.80 3.85 -11.29
C ARG A 136 -8.81 3.53 -9.80
N VAL A 137 -7.64 3.56 -9.19
CA VAL A 137 -7.45 3.42 -7.74
C VAL A 137 -6.45 4.48 -7.28
N GLU A 138 -6.74 5.11 -6.14
CA GLU A 138 -5.97 6.21 -5.58
C GLU A 138 -5.45 5.86 -4.19
N GLY A 139 -4.24 6.28 -3.86
CA GLY A 139 -3.69 6.11 -2.52
C GLY A 139 -4.26 7.11 -1.52
N ILE A 140 -4.51 6.64 -0.30
CA ILE A 140 -4.91 7.46 0.85
C ILE A 140 -3.85 7.29 1.94
N ASN A 141 -3.21 8.41 2.28
CA ASN A 141 -2.39 8.47 3.48
C ASN A 141 -3.31 8.39 4.72
N PHE A 142 -3.13 7.35 5.54
CA PHE A 142 -3.95 7.10 6.72
C PHE A 142 -3.04 6.99 7.96
N PRO A 143 -3.41 7.54 9.13
CA PRO A 143 -2.52 7.52 10.30
C PRO A 143 -2.04 6.11 10.67
N GLY A 144 -0.73 5.88 10.53
CA GLY A 144 -0.09 4.59 10.81
C GLY A 144 -0.44 3.47 9.84
N HIS A 145 -1.00 3.78 8.66
CA HIS A 145 -1.36 2.81 7.63
C HIS A 145 -1.36 3.46 6.24
N PHE A 146 -1.66 2.71 5.18
CA PHE A 146 -1.91 3.30 3.86
C PHE A 146 -3.05 2.54 3.20
N LEU A 147 -4.07 3.28 2.79
CA LEU A 147 -5.29 2.72 2.22
C LEU A 147 -5.39 3.07 0.74
N LEU A 148 -6.30 2.41 0.06
CA LEU A 148 -6.61 2.66 -1.34
C LEU A 148 -8.07 3.06 -1.48
N ARG A 149 -8.37 3.80 -2.54
CA ARG A 149 -9.71 4.25 -2.88
C ARG A 149 -10.02 3.99 -4.34
N CYS A 150 -11.10 3.26 -4.62
CA CYS A 150 -11.70 3.24 -5.94
C CYS A 150 -12.89 4.21 -5.96
N PRO A 151 -12.77 5.37 -6.65
CA PRO A 151 -13.78 6.41 -6.56
C PRO A 151 -15.09 6.04 -7.27
N ALA A 152 -16.20 6.50 -6.73
CA ALA A 152 -17.52 6.40 -7.33
C ALA A 152 -17.56 7.11 -8.70
N ARG A 153 -18.38 6.58 -9.62
CA ARG A 153 -18.67 7.26 -10.88
C ARG A 153 -19.63 8.42 -10.62
N ARG A 154 -19.09 9.62 -10.44
CA ARG A 154 -19.86 10.86 -10.26
C ARG A 154 -20.86 11.05 -11.41
N GLY A 155 -22.08 11.47 -11.09
CA GLY A 155 -23.16 11.69 -12.06
C GLY A 155 -24.10 10.50 -12.25
N LEU A 156 -23.87 9.38 -11.57
CA LEU A 156 -24.82 8.27 -11.42
C LEU A 156 -25.44 8.27 -10.01
N GLN A 157 -26.36 7.33 -9.76
CA GLN A 157 -26.98 7.13 -8.44
C GLN A 157 -26.02 6.58 -7.35
N TYR A 158 -24.80 6.24 -7.73
CA TYR A 158 -23.77 5.71 -6.82
C TYR A 158 -22.94 6.86 -6.25
N THR A 159 -22.86 6.93 -4.92
CA THR A 159 -22.25 8.07 -4.22
C THR A 159 -21.07 7.67 -3.34
N GLU A 160 -20.80 6.38 -3.19
CA GLU A 160 -19.82 5.88 -2.23
C GLU A 160 -18.57 5.31 -2.91
N ASP A 161 -17.42 5.76 -2.43
CA ASP A 161 -16.12 5.25 -2.84
C ASP A 161 -15.83 3.92 -2.13
N LEU A 162 -15.13 3.00 -2.80
CA LEU A 162 -14.65 1.78 -2.15
C LEU A 162 -13.31 2.06 -1.48
N ILE A 163 -13.22 1.78 -0.18
CA ILE A 163 -11.96 1.85 0.58
C ILE A 163 -11.38 0.44 0.71
N ILE A 164 -10.13 0.27 0.30
CA ILE A 164 -9.45 -1.02 0.18
C ILE A 164 -8.20 -1.02 1.05
N ASP A 165 -8.00 -2.08 1.81
CA ASP A 165 -6.79 -2.31 2.59
C ASP A 165 -5.92 -3.40 1.95
N ALA A 166 -4.92 -2.98 1.17
CA ALA A 166 -4.00 -3.89 0.49
C ALA A 166 -3.10 -4.69 1.45
N PHE A 167 -2.87 -4.19 2.67
CA PHE A 167 -2.06 -4.90 3.66
C PHE A 167 -2.83 -6.11 4.22
N HIS A 168 -4.14 -5.96 4.41
CA HIS A 168 -5.03 -7.03 4.89
C HIS A 168 -5.77 -7.72 3.72
N GLY A 169 -5.04 -8.04 2.64
CA GLY A 169 -5.57 -8.89 1.56
C GLY A 169 -6.66 -8.24 0.71
N GLY A 170 -6.68 -6.91 0.61
CA GLY A 170 -7.67 -6.18 -0.18
C GLY A 170 -9.00 -6.00 0.54
N ALA A 171 -9.05 -6.17 1.86
CA ALA A 171 -10.27 -6.02 2.64
C ALA A 171 -10.98 -4.69 2.33
N LEU A 172 -12.29 -4.76 2.06
CA LEU A 172 -13.12 -3.58 1.88
C LEU A 172 -13.50 -3.02 3.25
N LEU A 173 -13.19 -1.74 3.47
CA LEU A 173 -13.42 -1.09 4.75
C LEU A 173 -14.68 -0.23 4.72
N SER A 174 -15.56 -0.45 5.69
CA SER A 174 -16.64 0.49 6.00
C SER A 174 -16.11 1.73 6.71
N GLU A 175 -16.96 2.75 6.83
CA GLU A 175 -16.65 3.94 7.62
C GLU A 175 -16.33 3.59 9.09
N ASP A 176 -17.09 2.68 9.69
CA ASP A 176 -16.86 2.22 11.06
C ASP A 176 -15.53 1.48 11.21
N ALA A 177 -15.16 0.65 10.23
CA ALA A 177 -13.86 -0.01 10.21
C ALA A 177 -12.71 1.01 10.14
N CYS A 178 -12.85 2.05 9.31
CA CYS A 178 -11.89 3.16 9.27
C CYS A 178 -11.80 3.89 10.61
N ARG A 179 -12.94 4.18 11.26
CA ARG A 179 -12.98 4.83 12.60
C ARG A 179 -12.26 3.98 13.64
N GLU A 180 -12.45 2.67 13.61
CA GLU A 180 -11.79 1.74 14.53
C GLU A 180 -10.27 1.69 14.31
N LEU A 181 -9.80 1.69 13.05
CA LEU A 181 -8.37 1.78 12.75
C LEU A 181 -7.75 3.06 13.30
N LEU A 182 -8.42 4.21 13.16
CA LEU A 182 -7.97 5.48 13.76
C LEU A 182 -7.90 5.38 15.29
N ARG A 183 -8.94 4.84 15.92
CA ARG A 183 -9.00 4.69 17.39
C ARG A 183 -7.81 3.88 17.90
N ARG A 184 -7.54 2.72 17.29
CA ARG A 184 -6.40 1.86 17.63
C ARG A 184 -5.05 2.58 17.48
N HIS A 185 -4.88 3.36 16.42
CA HIS A 185 -3.66 4.13 16.20
C HIS A 185 -3.45 5.18 17.31
N LEU A 186 -4.50 5.92 17.66
CA LEU A 186 -4.44 6.94 18.72
C LEU A 186 -4.15 6.33 20.10
N GLU A 187 -4.69 5.14 20.38
CA GLU A 187 -4.43 4.41 21.63
C GLU A 187 -2.98 3.95 21.75
N LYS A 188 -2.41 3.38 20.68
CA LYS A 188 -0.99 3.01 20.62
C LYS A 188 -0.09 4.23 20.90
N ARG A 189 -0.40 5.40 20.32
CA ARG A 189 0.36 6.64 20.59
C ARG A 189 0.22 7.11 22.03
N ARG A 190 -0.96 7.01 22.65
CA ARG A 190 -1.20 7.37 24.06
C ARG A 190 -0.46 6.45 25.04
N CYS A 191 -0.36 5.16 24.72
CA CYS A 191 0.39 4.21 25.55
C CYS A 191 1.91 4.45 25.41
N SER A 192 2.39 4.71 24.19
CA SER A 192 3.78 5.08 23.91
C SER A 192 4.19 6.41 24.58
N SER A 193 3.32 7.42 24.63
CA SER A 193 3.62 8.70 25.28
C SER A 193 3.65 8.63 26.82
N ARG A 194 2.90 7.70 27.43
CA ARG A 194 2.98 7.45 28.89
C ARG A 194 4.21 6.68 29.31
N ALA A 195 4.85 5.93 28.41
CA ALA A 195 6.12 5.24 28.69
C ALA A 195 7.29 6.22 28.89
N PHE A 196 7.20 7.45 28.36
CA PHE A 196 8.20 8.52 28.56
C PHE A 196 8.03 9.30 29.87
N SER A 197 6.99 9.04 30.68
CA SER A 197 6.80 9.69 31.99
C SER A 197 7.15 8.81 33.19
N CYS A 198 7.75 7.62 32.99
CA CYS A 198 8.38 6.88 34.08
C CYS A 198 9.82 7.37 34.25
N THR A 199 9.99 8.50 34.92
CA THR A 199 11.26 8.84 35.55
C THR A 199 11.57 7.72 36.56
N PRO A 200 12.73 7.04 36.50
CA PRO A 200 13.11 6.14 37.59
C PRO A 200 13.15 6.97 38.88
N PRO A 201 12.70 6.44 40.04
CA PRO A 201 12.84 7.16 41.29
C PRO A 201 14.31 7.54 41.47
N SER A 202 14.54 8.84 41.65
CA SER A 202 15.87 9.39 41.82
C SER A 202 16.58 8.67 42.95
N ARG A 203 17.83 8.26 42.70
CA ARG A 203 18.76 7.79 43.72
C ARG A 203 18.90 8.88 44.78
N ARG A 204 18.11 8.81 45.85
CA ARG A 204 18.39 9.55 47.09
C ARG A 204 19.46 8.79 47.84
N SER A 205 20.67 9.34 47.72
CA SER A 205 21.62 9.56 48.81
C SER A 205 21.45 8.68 50.05
N TRP A 206 22.39 7.75 50.24
CA TRP A 206 22.77 7.27 51.56
C TRP A 206 23.76 8.27 52.17
N PRO A 207 23.46 8.92 53.31
CA PRO A 207 24.47 9.31 54.27
C PRO A 207 24.67 8.15 55.27
N GLY A 208 25.92 7.78 55.50
CA GLY A 208 26.31 6.66 56.35
C GLY A 208 26.32 6.95 57.86
N CYS A 209 26.66 5.87 58.58
CA CYS A 209 27.03 5.75 60.01
C CYS A 209 25.88 6.01 61.01
N CYS A 210 25.61 5.19 62.02
CA CYS A 210 26.41 4.21 62.76
C CYS A 210 25.65 2.90 63.00
#